data_AF-A0A946FUG4-F1
#
_entry.id   AF-A0A946FUG4-F1
#
_cell.length_a   1.000
_cell.length_b   1.000
_cell.length_c   1.000
_cell.angle_alpha   90.00
_cell.angle_beta   90.00
_cell.angle_gamma   90.00
#
_symmetry.space_group_name_H-M   'P 1'
#
loop_
_entity.id
_entity.type
_entity.pdbx_description
1 polymer ?
#
loop_
_entity_poly.entity_id
_entity_poly.type
_entity_poly.pdbx_seq_one_letter_code
_entity_poly.pdbx_strand_id
1 'polypeptide(L)'
;MSSSSLFSHPDVPLADHLKNVADMCEKKFMAQKTGLDTFFEQELWQKLIWIMGFCHDFGKATHFFQDYLLEEDEKVKAEMKGKRETNHALISAVIAHFILSKIVIGSKPGNDLWEIMPFLIFLAIKRHHGNVNNAIRMNNTDEKNELDIEYEYIDIQFRSIDATEFDHLLSLLEKKSDIKIKRSGFPESFSEYFKKNIYRGEKKRIKTLFKRLEYYFIFQYLFSLLVQSDKEEAIFKREFEFKRKSIKGNAVKKYIKKNFDSPETGMDIIRQSIFNDADKTVSQIDLESNKIFSLNVPTGTGKTFTSLSVALQLRERLENEKSQFPRIIYSLPFTSIIDQNYKVFEDI
;
A
#
# COMPACT_ATOMS: atom_id res chain seq x y z
N MET A 1 22.18 23.18 -13.59
CA MET A 1 21.66 21.81 -13.41
C MET A 1 22.52 21.18 -12.33
N SER A 2 22.02 21.10 -11.10
CA SER A 2 22.73 20.42 -10.01
C SER A 2 22.36 18.95 -10.12
N SER A 3 23.21 18.13 -10.73
CA SER A 3 23.07 16.68 -10.68
C SER A 3 23.37 16.24 -9.25
N SER A 4 22.36 15.81 -8.49
CA SER A 4 22.59 15.16 -7.19
C SER A 4 23.53 13.96 -7.40
N SER A 5 24.55 13.84 -6.57
CA SER A 5 25.53 12.74 -6.64
C SER A 5 25.05 11.45 -5.96
N LEU A 6 23.80 11.44 -5.46
CA LEU A 6 23.24 10.34 -4.70
C LEU A 6 22.42 9.42 -5.60
N PHE A 7 22.52 8.11 -5.36
CA PHE A 7 21.83 7.09 -6.13
C PHE A 7 20.88 6.26 -5.27
N SER A 8 19.72 5.87 -5.82
CA SER A 8 18.80 4.91 -5.18
C SER A 8 19.15 3.47 -5.51
N HIS A 9 19.65 3.26 -6.73
CA HIS A 9 20.10 2.02 -7.35
C HIS A 9 21.25 2.37 -8.32
N PRO A 10 22.02 1.39 -8.83
CA PRO A 10 23.02 1.68 -9.85
C PRO A 10 22.39 2.45 -11.02
N ASP A 11 22.99 3.59 -11.36
CA ASP A 11 22.58 4.50 -12.45
C ASP A 11 21.21 5.19 -12.28
N VAL A 12 20.59 5.15 -11.10
CA VAL A 12 19.32 5.84 -10.84
C VAL A 12 19.52 6.93 -9.79
N PRO A 13 19.45 8.23 -10.16
CA PRO A 13 19.55 9.32 -9.21
C PRO A 13 18.48 9.21 -8.12
N LEU A 14 18.89 9.40 -6.86
CA LEU A 14 18.00 9.27 -5.70
C LEU A 14 16.83 10.25 -5.79
N ALA A 15 17.11 11.52 -6.12
CA ALA A 15 16.09 12.56 -6.24
C ALA A 15 15.00 12.20 -7.26
N ASP A 16 15.38 11.62 -8.39
CA ASP A 16 14.44 11.22 -9.45
C ASP A 16 13.58 10.05 -8.99
N HIS A 17 14.19 9.03 -8.39
CA HIS A 17 13.47 7.88 -7.83
C HIS A 17 12.45 8.30 -6.77
N LEU A 18 12.86 9.11 -5.78
CA LEU A 18 11.95 9.58 -4.73
C LEU A 18 10.77 10.37 -5.31
N LYS A 19 11.04 11.23 -6.29
CA LYS A 19 10.00 12.01 -6.97
C LYS A 19 9.06 11.12 -7.78
N ASN A 20 9.60 10.15 -8.53
CA ASN A 20 8.80 9.24 -9.35
C ASN A 20 7.87 8.40 -8.47
N VAL A 21 8.37 7.82 -7.37
CA VAL A 21 7.55 7.04 -6.43
C VAL A 21 6.47 7.92 -5.80
N ALA A 22 6.80 9.16 -5.40
CA ALA A 22 5.84 10.12 -4.86
C ALA A 22 4.72 10.46 -5.86
N ASP A 23 5.09 10.81 -7.09
CA ASP A 23 4.15 11.15 -8.17
C ASP A 23 3.26 9.93 -8.52
N MET A 24 3.80 8.71 -8.51
CA MET A 24 3.04 7.48 -8.74
C MET A 24 2.06 7.16 -7.60
N CYS A 25 2.46 7.37 -6.34
CA CYS A 25 1.58 7.24 -5.19
C CYS A 25 0.39 8.21 -5.26
N GLU A 26 0.67 9.48 -5.53
CA GLU A 26 -0.35 10.52 -5.71
C GLU A 26 -1.30 10.19 -6.86
N LYS A 27 -0.77 9.83 -8.04
CA LYS A 27 -1.58 9.48 -9.21
C LYS A 27 -2.51 8.30 -8.93
N LYS A 28 -2.00 7.23 -8.30
CA LYS A 28 -2.80 6.04 -7.95
C LYS A 28 -3.89 6.35 -6.95
N PHE A 29 -3.62 7.21 -5.98
CA PHE A 29 -4.63 7.71 -5.05
C PHE A 29 -5.74 8.45 -5.80
N MET A 30 -5.37 9.38 -6.68
CA MET A 30 -6.32 10.20 -7.45
C MET A 30 -7.13 9.40 -8.46
N ALA A 31 -6.60 8.28 -8.96
CA ALA A 31 -7.30 7.39 -9.88
C ALA A 31 -8.37 6.50 -9.20
N GLN A 32 -8.47 6.50 -7.87
CA GLN A 32 -9.36 5.60 -7.13
C GLN A 32 -10.37 6.38 -6.28
N LYS A 33 -11.62 5.91 -6.25
CA LYS A 33 -12.62 6.36 -5.28
C LYS A 33 -12.39 5.60 -3.98
N THR A 34 -11.79 6.26 -2.98
CA THR A 34 -11.36 5.63 -1.73
C THR A 34 -12.33 5.83 -0.56
N GLY A 35 -13.19 6.85 -0.60
CA GLY A 35 -14.05 7.24 0.52
C GLY A 35 -13.30 7.94 1.67
N LEU A 36 -12.00 8.22 1.48
CA LEU A 36 -11.14 8.85 2.48
C LEU A 36 -11.34 10.36 2.60
N ASP A 37 -12.06 10.96 1.66
CA ASP A 37 -12.51 12.36 1.66
C ASP A 37 -13.34 12.71 2.89
N THR A 38 -13.94 11.71 3.56
CA THR A 38 -14.63 11.88 4.85
C THR A 38 -13.68 12.19 6.02
N PHE A 39 -12.39 11.88 5.90
CA PHE A 39 -11.40 12.12 6.95
C PHE A 39 -10.59 13.39 6.69
N PHE A 40 -10.03 13.55 5.49
CA PHE A 40 -9.28 14.75 5.11
C PHE A 40 -9.73 15.24 3.75
N GLU A 41 -9.58 16.53 3.52
CA GLU A 41 -9.70 17.11 2.19
C GLU A 41 -8.70 16.45 1.23
N GLN A 42 -9.12 16.33 -0.03
CA GLN A 42 -8.34 15.66 -1.06
C GLN A 42 -6.94 16.25 -1.24
N GLU A 43 -6.79 17.56 -1.06
CA GLU A 43 -5.49 18.24 -1.12
C GLU A 43 -4.55 17.78 0.01
N LEU A 44 -5.07 17.66 1.24
CA LEU A 44 -4.27 17.16 2.36
C LEU A 44 -3.88 15.68 2.15
N TRP A 45 -4.77 14.85 1.62
CA TRP A 45 -4.41 13.46 1.28
C TRP A 45 -3.31 13.36 0.23
N GLN A 46 -3.42 14.11 -0.87
CA GLN A 46 -2.39 14.17 -1.91
C GLN A 46 -1.04 14.54 -1.30
N LYS A 47 -1.02 15.57 -0.45
CA LYS A 47 0.18 16.05 0.25
C LYS A 47 0.79 14.99 1.16
N LEU A 48 -0.01 14.33 2.00
CA LEU A 48 0.44 13.26 2.90
C LEU A 48 1.01 12.07 2.13
N ILE A 49 0.32 11.64 1.07
CA ILE A 49 0.70 10.48 0.23
C ILE A 49 1.95 10.78 -0.59
N TRP A 50 2.06 11.99 -1.13
CA TRP A 50 3.24 12.42 -1.87
C TRP A 50 4.46 12.46 -0.94
N ILE A 51 4.34 13.01 0.27
CA ILE A 51 5.44 13.01 1.26
C ILE A 51 5.82 11.60 1.70
N MET A 52 4.84 10.70 1.86
CA MET A 52 5.13 9.29 2.13
C MET A 52 6.01 8.68 1.03
N GLY A 53 5.61 8.85 -0.24
CA GLY A 53 6.38 8.36 -1.37
C GLY A 53 7.75 9.04 -1.50
N PHE A 54 7.85 10.35 -1.25
CA PHE A 54 9.12 11.07 -1.37
C PHE A 54 10.10 10.71 -0.24
N CYS A 55 9.62 10.42 0.96
CA CYS A 55 10.47 10.15 2.10
C CYS A 55 10.80 8.67 2.31
N HIS A 56 10.21 7.74 1.55
CA HIS A 56 10.31 6.30 1.86
C HIS A 56 11.75 5.76 1.87
N ASP A 57 12.57 6.29 0.97
CA ASP A 57 13.97 5.91 0.75
C ASP A 57 14.94 7.06 1.02
N PHE A 58 14.51 8.10 1.76
CA PHE A 58 15.33 9.27 2.07
C PHE A 58 16.67 8.88 2.74
N GLY A 59 16.65 7.82 3.55
CA GLY A 59 17.82 7.25 4.23
C GLY A 59 18.88 6.66 3.29
N LYS A 60 18.58 6.47 2.01
CA LYS A 60 19.59 6.13 1.00
C LYS A 60 20.60 7.25 0.81
N ALA A 61 20.30 8.48 1.23
CA ALA A 61 21.24 9.60 1.22
C ALA A 61 22.39 9.48 2.24
N THR A 62 22.38 8.47 3.11
CA THR A 62 23.47 8.23 4.07
C THR A 62 24.74 7.73 3.37
N HIS A 63 25.92 8.14 3.82
CA HIS A 63 27.18 7.60 3.29
C HIS A 63 27.24 6.07 3.43
N PHE A 64 26.74 5.51 4.53
CA PHE A 64 26.68 4.04 4.72
C PHE A 64 25.92 3.30 3.62
N PHE A 65 24.87 3.89 3.07
CA PHE A 65 24.14 3.31 1.95
C PHE A 65 24.84 3.55 0.63
N GLN A 66 25.34 4.78 0.38
CA GLN A 66 26.04 5.12 -0.86
C GLN A 66 27.32 4.30 -1.02
N ASP A 67 28.13 4.16 0.04
CA ASP A 67 29.35 3.35 0.03
C ASP A 67 29.02 1.88 -0.25
N TYR A 68 27.97 1.34 0.38
CA TYR A 68 27.48 -0.02 0.10
C TYR A 68 27.03 -0.20 -1.36
N LEU A 69 26.36 0.81 -1.91
CA LEU A 69 25.83 0.75 -3.27
C LEU A 69 26.96 0.69 -4.30
N LEU A 70 27.99 1.51 -4.08
CA LEU A 70 29.15 1.68 -4.96
C LEU A 70 30.24 0.61 -4.77
N GLU A 71 30.17 -0.19 -3.70
CA GLU A 71 31.13 -1.27 -3.47
C GLU A 71 31.08 -2.33 -4.60
N GLU A 72 32.25 -2.66 -5.15
CA GLU A 72 32.45 -3.61 -6.24
C GLU A 72 32.84 -5.00 -5.74
N ASP A 73 33.49 -5.10 -4.58
CA ASP A 73 33.83 -6.39 -3.97
C ASP A 73 32.59 -7.02 -3.33
N GLU A 74 32.08 -8.10 -3.91
CA GLU A 74 30.88 -8.81 -3.45
C GLU A 74 30.94 -9.29 -1.99
N LYS A 75 32.14 -9.63 -1.46
CA LYS A 75 32.28 -10.04 -0.06
C LYS A 75 32.13 -8.83 0.86
N VAL A 76 32.83 -7.75 0.56
CA VAL A 76 32.75 -6.50 1.33
C VAL A 76 31.33 -5.94 1.27
N LYS A 77 30.71 -5.96 0.09
CA LYS A 77 29.32 -5.53 -0.13
C LYS A 77 28.33 -6.32 0.71
N ALA A 78 28.49 -7.64 0.79
CA ALA A 78 27.65 -8.50 1.63
C ALA A 78 27.83 -8.20 3.13
N GLU A 79 29.06 -7.95 3.58
CA GLU A 79 29.33 -7.54 4.96
C GLU A 79 28.71 -6.17 5.28
N MET A 80 28.84 -5.19 4.38
CA MET A 80 28.22 -3.87 4.53
C MET A 80 26.69 -3.96 4.58
N LYS A 81 26.08 -4.77 3.72
CA LYS A 81 24.63 -5.01 3.72
C LYS A 81 24.11 -5.55 5.06
N GLY A 82 24.94 -6.30 5.78
CA GLY A 82 24.62 -6.82 7.12
C GLY A 82 24.70 -5.78 8.24
N LYS A 83 25.32 -4.61 7.99
CA LYS A 83 25.44 -3.53 8.97
C LYS A 83 24.11 -2.78 9.11
N ARG A 84 23.80 -2.37 10.33
CA ARG A 84 22.50 -1.71 10.64
C ARG A 84 22.45 -0.30 10.05
N GLU A 85 23.60 0.35 9.98
CA GLU A 85 23.81 1.67 9.43
C GLU A 85 23.53 1.73 7.92
N THR A 86 23.60 0.59 7.22
CA THR A 86 23.24 0.47 5.80
C THR A 86 21.72 0.33 5.60
N ASN A 87 20.95 0.02 6.65
CA ASN A 87 19.50 -0.04 6.56
C ASN A 87 18.88 1.37 6.58
N HIS A 88 18.28 1.77 5.46
CA HIS A 88 17.72 3.10 5.27
C HIS A 88 16.27 3.23 5.77
N ALA A 89 15.53 2.14 5.98
CA ALA A 89 14.08 2.20 6.20
C ALA A 89 13.70 2.94 7.50
N LEU A 90 14.46 2.74 8.59
CA LEU A 90 14.15 3.36 9.88
C LEU A 90 14.38 4.88 9.84
N ILE A 91 15.57 5.34 9.45
CA ILE A 91 15.89 6.77 9.38
C ILE A 91 14.93 7.50 8.41
N SER A 92 14.59 6.88 7.27
CA SER A 92 13.59 7.38 6.32
C SER A 92 12.23 7.59 6.99
N ALA A 93 11.76 6.58 7.72
CA ALA A 93 10.49 6.65 8.44
C ALA A 93 10.50 7.76 9.51
N VAL A 94 11.60 7.92 10.26
CA VAL A 94 11.69 8.97 11.30
C VAL A 94 11.74 10.38 10.70
N ILE A 95 12.45 10.57 9.58
CA ILE A 95 12.45 11.84 8.83
C ILE A 95 11.03 12.17 8.37
N ALA A 96 10.32 11.21 7.75
CA ALA A 96 8.95 11.38 7.32
C ALA A 96 8.02 11.75 8.49
N HIS A 97 8.12 11.02 9.61
CA HIS A 97 7.33 11.29 10.81
C HIS A 97 7.55 12.72 11.33
N PHE A 98 8.80 13.18 11.36
CA PHE A 98 9.13 14.55 11.78
C PHE A 98 8.47 15.59 10.88
N ILE A 99 8.64 15.47 9.56
CA ILE A 99 8.06 16.39 8.57
C ILE A 99 6.54 16.41 8.69
N LEU A 100 5.90 15.24 8.72
CA LEU A 100 4.44 15.10 8.80
C LEU A 100 3.89 15.65 10.11
N SER A 101 4.57 15.42 11.23
CA SER A 101 4.15 15.99 12.52
C SER A 101 4.06 17.52 12.46
N LYS A 102 4.95 18.20 11.72
CA LYS A 102 4.90 19.66 11.54
C LYS A 102 3.70 20.12 10.72
N ILE A 103 3.30 19.36 9.70
CA ILE A 103 2.09 19.64 8.90
C ILE A 103 0.86 19.51 9.78
N VAL A 104 0.74 18.36 10.43
CA VAL A 104 -0.54 17.96 11.00
C VAL A 104 -0.85 18.71 12.31
N ILE A 105 0.19 19.14 13.05
CA ILE A 105 0.02 20.05 14.21
C ILE A 105 -0.69 21.36 13.81
N GLY A 106 -0.54 21.82 12.56
CA GLY A 106 -1.18 23.02 12.04
C GLY A 106 -2.62 22.83 11.55
N SER A 107 -3.02 21.60 11.20
CA SER A 107 -4.25 21.37 10.43
C SER A 107 -5.48 21.00 11.26
N LYS A 108 -5.33 20.59 12.53
CA LYS A 108 -6.38 20.10 13.47
C LYS A 108 -7.77 19.86 12.83
N PRO A 109 -7.90 18.89 11.90
CA PRO A 109 -9.19 18.59 11.30
C PRO A 109 -10.14 18.00 12.36
N GLY A 110 -11.45 18.02 12.08
CA GLY A 110 -12.51 17.61 13.02
C GLY A 110 -12.58 16.11 13.37
N ASN A 111 -11.49 15.36 13.24
CA ASN A 111 -11.38 13.94 13.60
C ASN A 111 -10.08 13.68 14.38
N ASP A 112 -9.81 12.43 14.74
CA ASP A 112 -8.62 11.98 15.49
C ASP A 112 -7.58 11.28 14.59
N LEU A 113 -7.88 11.04 13.31
CA LEU A 113 -6.95 10.41 12.36
C LEU A 113 -5.66 11.21 12.21
N TRP A 114 -5.76 12.53 12.25
CA TRP A 114 -4.60 13.43 12.13
C TRP A 114 -3.56 13.17 13.22
N GLU A 115 -3.98 12.76 14.42
CA GLU A 115 -3.04 12.51 15.52
C GLU A 115 -2.13 11.31 15.21
N ILE A 116 -2.65 10.28 14.54
CA ILE A 116 -1.93 9.04 14.22
C ILE A 116 -1.42 8.97 12.78
N MET A 117 -1.85 9.86 11.89
CA MET A 117 -1.45 9.84 10.48
C MET A 117 0.08 9.85 10.28
N PRO A 118 0.88 10.69 10.99
CA PRO A 118 2.34 10.62 10.91
C PRO A 118 2.89 9.23 11.28
N PHE A 119 2.25 8.55 12.23
CA PHE A 119 2.62 7.22 12.66
C PHE A 119 2.21 6.12 11.66
N LEU A 120 1.04 6.22 11.04
CA LEU A 120 0.64 5.28 9.97
C LEU A 120 1.62 5.34 8.80
N ILE A 121 2.03 6.54 8.39
CA ILE A 121 3.03 6.74 7.33
C ILE A 121 4.42 6.26 7.78
N PHE A 122 4.82 6.55 9.03
CA PHE A 122 6.03 5.98 9.62
C PHE A 122 6.06 4.46 9.51
N LEU A 123 4.96 3.77 9.86
CA LEU A 123 4.87 2.32 9.76
C LEU A 123 4.95 1.85 8.31
N ALA A 124 4.25 2.53 7.39
CA ALA A 124 4.26 2.18 5.97
C ALA A 124 5.68 2.23 5.40
N ILE A 125 6.41 3.31 5.68
CA ILE A 125 7.81 3.47 5.28
C ILE A 125 8.71 2.49 6.03
N LYS A 126 8.59 2.31 7.34
CA LYS A 126 9.46 1.36 8.05
C LYS A 126 9.36 -0.07 7.50
N ARG A 127 8.17 -0.45 7.00
CA ARG A 127 7.84 -1.81 6.59
C ARG A 127 7.92 -2.06 5.08
N HIS A 128 8.22 -1.08 4.23
CA HIS A 128 8.09 -1.26 2.77
C HIS A 128 9.01 -2.34 2.18
N HIS A 129 10.14 -2.66 2.81
CA HIS A 129 11.01 -3.81 2.47
C HIS A 129 10.63 -5.15 3.13
N GLY A 130 9.65 -5.14 4.04
CA GLY A 130 9.27 -6.28 4.87
C GLY A 130 7.80 -6.65 4.78
N ASN A 131 7.37 -7.58 5.65
CA ASN A 131 5.96 -7.99 5.75
C ASN A 131 5.21 -7.16 6.82
N VAL A 132 3.94 -6.88 6.54
CA VAL A 132 2.96 -6.20 7.40
C VAL A 132 2.58 -7.02 8.63
N ASN A 133 2.77 -8.35 8.61
CA ASN A 133 2.23 -9.25 9.65
C ASN A 133 2.57 -8.85 11.10
N ASN A 134 3.63 -8.06 11.32
CA ASN A 134 3.99 -7.54 12.65
C ASN A 134 3.67 -6.04 12.85
N ALA A 135 3.35 -5.29 11.77
CA ALA A 135 3.02 -3.84 11.70
C ALA A 135 1.86 -3.42 12.58
N ILE A 136 0.88 -4.31 12.69
CA ILE A 136 -0.38 -4.05 13.36
C ILE A 136 -0.56 -5.17 14.37
N ARG A 137 -0.26 -4.86 15.63
CA ARG A 137 -0.58 -5.75 16.76
C ARG A 137 -2.08 -5.89 16.87
N MET A 138 -2.62 -7.03 16.45
CA MET A 138 -4.03 -7.35 16.68
C MET A 138 -4.27 -7.94 18.08
N ASN A 139 -3.23 -8.47 18.75
CA ASN A 139 -3.31 -9.07 20.09
C ASN A 139 -2.18 -8.63 21.03
N ASN A 140 -2.49 -8.60 22.34
CA ASN A 140 -1.62 -8.10 23.42
C ASN A 140 -0.48 -9.05 23.85
N THR A 141 -0.35 -10.23 23.23
CA THR A 141 0.42 -11.36 23.81
C THR A 141 1.84 -11.58 23.28
N ASP A 142 2.28 -10.87 22.23
CA ASP A 142 3.66 -11.05 21.72
C ASP A 142 4.65 -10.11 22.44
N GLU A 143 5.77 -10.65 22.92
CA GLU A 143 6.71 -9.98 23.83
C GLU A 143 7.73 -9.05 23.16
N LYS A 144 7.66 -8.80 21.84
CA LYS A 144 8.46 -7.74 21.18
C LYS A 144 7.56 -6.73 20.46
N ASN A 145 7.62 -5.47 20.87
CA ASN A 145 6.91 -4.38 20.19
C ASN A 145 7.64 -4.07 18.88
N GLU A 146 6.94 -3.66 17.83
CA GLU A 146 7.61 -3.24 16.59
C GLU A 146 8.57 -2.07 16.78
N LEU A 147 8.29 -1.25 17.78
CA LEU A 147 9.11 -0.13 18.17
C LEU A 147 10.23 -0.54 19.14
N ASP A 148 10.24 -1.78 19.60
CA ASP A 148 11.31 -2.38 20.40
C ASP A 148 12.43 -2.88 19.48
N ILE A 149 13.12 -1.89 18.91
CA ILE A 149 14.23 -2.04 17.99
C ILE A 149 15.38 -1.19 18.52
N GLU A 150 16.62 -1.53 18.18
CA GLU A 150 17.72 -0.58 18.36
C GLU A 150 17.53 0.57 17.36
N TYR A 151 17.74 1.79 17.82
CA TYR A 151 17.54 3.01 17.04
C TYR A 151 18.66 4.03 17.25
N GLU A 152 19.62 3.75 18.12
CA GLU A 152 20.73 4.65 18.47
C GLU A 152 21.62 4.97 17.26
N TYR A 153 21.74 4.04 16.30
CA TYR A 153 22.53 4.22 15.08
C TYR A 153 21.99 5.30 14.13
N ILE A 154 20.71 5.68 14.25
CA ILE A 154 20.10 6.66 13.34
C ILE A 154 20.72 8.07 13.48
N ASP A 155 21.31 8.38 14.65
CA ASP A 155 22.03 9.64 14.86
C ASP A 155 23.35 9.68 14.07
N ILE A 156 24.01 8.53 13.91
CA ILE A 156 25.21 8.43 13.07
C ILE A 156 24.80 8.47 11.59
N GLN A 157 23.73 7.78 11.21
CA GLN A 157 23.18 7.86 9.86
C GLN A 157 22.85 9.31 9.47
N PHE A 158 22.08 10.03 10.28
CA PHE A 158 21.71 11.41 9.96
C PHE A 158 22.93 12.34 9.82
N ARG A 159 23.90 12.22 10.74
CA ARG A 159 25.16 12.98 10.66
C ARG A 159 25.98 12.67 9.42
N SER A 160 25.86 11.45 8.88
CA SER A 160 26.52 11.02 7.65
C SER A 160 25.83 11.48 6.36
N ILE A 161 24.72 12.20 6.41
CA ILE A 161 24.10 12.73 5.19
C ILE A 161 24.72 14.10 4.91
N ASP A 162 25.22 14.33 3.69
CA ASP A 162 25.71 15.65 3.27
C ASP A 162 24.62 16.73 3.45
N ALA A 163 25.00 17.88 4.01
CA ALA A 163 24.03 18.93 4.35
C ALA A 163 23.44 19.60 3.10
N THR A 164 24.24 19.76 2.05
CA THR A 164 23.83 20.38 0.78
C THR A 164 22.88 19.48 0.02
N GLU A 165 23.18 18.18 -0.06
CA GLU A 165 22.29 17.18 -0.67
C GLU A 165 20.99 17.02 0.12
N PHE A 166 21.06 17.04 1.47
CA PHE A 166 19.86 17.00 2.30
C PHE A 166 18.95 18.21 2.03
N ASP A 167 19.49 19.43 2.07
CA ASP A 167 18.73 20.64 1.76
C ASP A 167 18.25 20.67 0.30
N HIS A 168 19.00 20.09 -0.63
CA HIS A 168 18.56 19.92 -2.02
C HIS A 168 17.31 19.03 -2.11
N LEU A 169 17.31 17.86 -1.47
CA LEU A 169 16.13 16.98 -1.42
C LEU A 169 14.94 17.66 -0.74
N LEU A 170 15.16 18.40 0.35
CA LEU A 170 14.09 19.18 1.00
C LEU A 170 13.51 20.25 0.06
N SER A 171 14.34 20.88 -0.78
CA SER A 171 13.85 21.88 -1.75
C SER A 171 12.92 21.27 -2.82
N LEU A 172 13.10 19.98 -3.15
CA LEU A 172 12.19 19.27 -4.05
C LEU A 172 10.86 18.98 -3.36
N LEU A 173 10.91 18.60 -2.08
CA LEU A 173 9.73 18.40 -1.25
C LEU A 173 8.95 19.70 -1.03
N GLU A 174 9.63 20.83 -0.81
CA GLU A 174 9.00 22.15 -0.62
C GLU A 174 8.12 22.54 -1.82
N LYS A 175 8.57 22.27 -3.06
CA LYS A 175 7.84 22.61 -4.30
C LYS A 175 6.45 21.95 -4.41
N LYS A 176 6.23 20.84 -3.70
CA LYS A 176 5.00 20.05 -3.75
C LYS A 176 4.20 20.10 -2.46
N SER A 177 4.89 20.31 -1.34
CA SER A 177 4.26 20.30 -0.01
C SER A 177 4.15 21.68 0.63
N ASP A 178 4.68 22.77 0.06
CA ASP A 178 4.71 24.09 0.69
C ASP A 178 5.37 24.11 2.09
N ILE A 179 6.05 23.03 2.49
CA ILE A 179 6.71 22.92 3.79
C ILE A 179 8.09 23.51 3.63
N LYS A 180 8.27 24.70 4.22
CA LYS A 180 9.58 25.34 4.33
C LYS A 180 10.33 24.72 5.49
N ILE A 181 11.18 23.76 5.19
CA ILE A 181 12.06 23.12 6.17
C ILE A 181 13.49 23.05 5.62
N LYS A 182 14.45 23.32 6.48
CA LYS A 182 15.88 23.13 6.23
C LYS A 182 16.43 22.09 7.19
N ARG A 183 17.60 21.54 6.90
CA ARG A 183 18.31 20.62 7.79
C ARG A 183 18.42 21.15 9.23
N SER A 184 18.66 22.45 9.40
CA SER A 184 18.76 23.10 10.72
C SER A 184 17.46 23.07 11.54
N GLY A 185 16.32 22.78 10.91
CA GLY A 185 15.02 22.64 11.58
C GLY A 185 14.76 21.23 12.14
N PHE A 186 15.62 20.26 11.83
CA PHE A 186 15.53 18.89 12.34
C PHE A 186 16.14 18.76 13.74
N PRO A 187 15.73 17.75 14.53
CA PRO A 187 16.27 17.53 15.86
C PRO A 187 17.77 17.19 15.81
N GLU A 188 18.52 17.66 16.80
CA GLU A 188 19.96 17.33 16.95
C GLU A 188 20.19 15.84 17.16
N SER A 189 19.27 15.17 17.87
CA SER A 189 19.24 13.72 18.04
C SER A 189 17.91 13.15 17.56
N PHE A 190 17.99 12.36 16.50
CA PHE A 190 16.89 11.55 16.00
C PHE A 190 16.57 10.39 16.93
N SER A 191 17.55 9.83 17.63
CA SER A 191 17.32 8.75 18.60
C SER A 191 16.48 9.24 19.79
N GLU A 192 16.76 10.44 20.31
CA GLU A 192 15.91 11.07 21.33
C GLU A 192 14.52 11.42 20.80
N TYR A 193 14.45 11.96 19.57
CA TYR A 193 13.18 12.24 18.91
C TYR A 193 12.33 10.97 18.78
N PHE A 194 12.93 9.88 18.29
CA PHE A 194 12.29 8.57 18.17
C PHE A 194 11.79 8.08 19.53
N LYS A 195 12.64 8.08 20.55
CA LYS A 195 12.30 7.62 21.89
C LYS A 195 11.11 8.39 22.48
N LYS A 196 11.09 9.72 22.33
CA LYS A 196 10.06 10.59 22.92
C LYS A 196 8.75 10.56 22.12
N ASN A 197 8.83 10.78 20.81
CA ASN A 197 7.66 11.06 19.99
C ASN A 197 7.08 9.79 19.36
N ILE A 198 7.93 8.82 19.00
CA ILE A 198 7.51 7.60 18.33
C ILE A 198 7.38 6.46 19.35
N TYR A 199 8.46 6.04 20.00
CA TYR A 199 8.42 4.90 20.93
C TYR A 199 7.47 5.13 22.12
N ARG A 200 7.63 6.23 22.88
CA ARG A 200 6.77 6.55 24.04
C ARG A 200 5.42 7.11 23.61
N GLY A 201 5.40 8.06 22.68
CA GLY A 201 4.18 8.71 22.20
C GLY A 201 3.21 7.71 21.57
N GLU A 202 3.72 6.83 20.71
CA GLU A 202 2.87 5.92 19.94
C GLU A 202 2.46 4.68 20.73
N LYS A 203 3.23 4.25 21.75
CA LYS A 203 2.78 3.17 22.65
C LYS A 203 1.46 3.50 23.36
N LYS A 204 1.17 4.77 23.61
CA LYS A 204 -0.12 5.22 24.16
C LYS A 204 -1.21 5.28 23.09
N ARG A 205 -0.87 5.78 21.90
CA ARG A 205 -1.77 5.91 20.74
C ARG A 205 -2.19 4.56 20.18
N ILE A 206 -1.26 3.62 20.00
CA ILE A 206 -1.49 2.25 19.51
C ILE A 206 -2.55 1.55 20.37
N LYS A 207 -2.44 1.65 21.71
CA LYS A 207 -3.41 1.03 22.63
C LYS A 207 -4.84 1.57 22.50
N THR A 208 -5.00 2.78 21.97
CA THR A 208 -6.27 3.51 21.95
C THR A 208 -6.90 3.51 20.56
N LEU A 209 -6.09 3.72 19.53
CA LEU A 209 -6.51 3.99 18.14
C LEU A 209 -6.63 2.71 17.30
N PHE A 210 -5.98 1.59 17.68
CA PHE A 210 -6.17 0.30 16.99
C PHE A 210 -7.53 -0.37 17.24
N LYS A 211 -8.42 0.27 18.00
CA LYS A 211 -9.82 -0.17 18.14
C LYS A 211 -10.67 0.20 16.91
N ARG A 212 -10.18 1.08 16.02
CA ARG A 212 -10.88 1.51 14.80
C ARG A 212 -10.41 0.70 13.60
N LEU A 213 -11.34 -0.03 13.00
CA LEU A 213 -11.09 -0.86 11.83
C LEU A 213 -10.71 -0.02 10.60
N GLU A 214 -11.18 1.23 10.55
CA GLU A 214 -10.88 2.20 9.50
C GLU A 214 -9.39 2.48 9.41
N TYR A 215 -8.70 2.62 10.55
CA TYR A 215 -7.26 2.94 10.57
C TYR A 215 -6.40 1.77 10.10
N TYR A 216 -6.85 0.55 10.38
CA TYR A 216 -6.24 -0.66 9.81
C TYR A 216 -6.31 -0.60 8.27
N PHE A 217 -7.50 -0.34 7.71
CA PHE A 217 -7.65 -0.28 6.25
C PHE A 217 -6.92 0.91 5.63
N ILE A 218 -6.88 2.07 6.28
CA ILE A 218 -6.12 3.24 5.84
C ILE A 218 -4.63 2.91 5.80
N PHE A 219 -4.08 2.30 6.87
CA PHE A 219 -2.69 1.86 6.87
C PHE A 219 -2.41 0.87 5.74
N GLN A 220 -3.27 -0.16 5.58
CA GLN A 220 -3.07 -1.17 4.54
C GLN A 220 -3.10 -0.55 3.14
N TYR A 221 -3.97 0.44 2.94
CA TYR A 221 -4.05 1.19 1.70
C TYR A 221 -2.77 2.00 1.44
N LEU A 222 -2.32 2.81 2.41
CA LEU A 222 -1.07 3.59 2.32
C LEU A 222 0.14 2.70 2.05
N PHE A 223 0.26 1.59 2.80
CA PHE A 223 1.32 0.60 2.61
C PHE A 223 1.28 -0.01 1.21
N SER A 224 0.08 -0.38 0.72
CA SER A 224 -0.08 -0.95 -0.61
C SER A 224 0.28 0.04 -1.73
N LEU A 225 -0.10 1.32 -1.57
CA LEU A 225 0.27 2.38 -2.51
C LEU A 225 1.78 2.52 -2.61
N LEU A 226 2.46 2.60 -1.45
CA LEU A 226 3.91 2.77 -1.39
C LEU A 226 4.63 1.57 -2.03
N VAL A 227 4.33 0.35 -1.57
CA VAL A 227 4.99 -0.86 -2.07
C VAL A 227 4.73 -1.07 -3.56
N GLN A 228 3.52 -0.78 -4.04
CA GLN A 228 3.21 -0.90 -5.46
C GLN A 228 3.99 0.14 -6.27
N SER A 229 4.07 1.39 -5.83
CA SER A 229 4.78 2.46 -6.55
C SER A 229 6.28 2.25 -6.57
N ASP A 230 6.89 1.91 -5.45
CA ASP A 230 8.32 1.62 -5.36
C ASP A 230 8.72 0.46 -6.28
N LYS A 231 7.99 -0.67 -6.22
CA LYS A 231 8.28 -1.82 -7.08
C LYS A 231 8.05 -1.55 -8.57
N GLU A 232 6.99 -0.83 -8.93
CA GLU A 232 6.74 -0.49 -10.33
C GLU A 232 7.80 0.47 -10.87
N GLU A 233 8.25 1.45 -10.07
CA GLU A 233 9.32 2.36 -10.45
C GLU A 233 10.63 1.59 -10.67
N ALA A 234 10.99 0.70 -9.74
CA ALA A 234 12.19 -0.12 -9.84
C ALA A 234 12.19 -1.08 -11.04
N ILE A 235 11.03 -1.66 -11.39
CA ILE A 235 10.89 -2.63 -12.49
C ILE A 235 10.85 -1.92 -13.85
N PHE A 236 9.99 -0.90 -13.98
CA PHE A 236 9.68 -0.32 -15.28
C PHE A 236 10.53 0.90 -15.60
N LYS A 237 11.11 1.58 -14.59
CA LYS A 237 11.85 2.84 -14.70
C LYS A 237 11.09 3.94 -15.46
N ARG A 238 9.78 3.76 -15.61
CA ARG A 238 8.84 4.62 -16.33
C ARG A 238 7.45 4.34 -15.82
N GLU A 239 6.54 5.25 -16.10
CA GLU A 239 5.14 5.05 -15.83
C GLU A 239 4.60 3.84 -16.59
N PHE A 240 4.12 2.85 -15.84
CA PHE A 240 3.52 1.63 -16.36
C PHE A 240 2.09 1.50 -15.84
N GLU A 241 1.13 1.47 -16.77
CA GLU A 241 -0.27 1.30 -16.42
C GLU A 241 -0.69 -0.15 -16.68
N PHE A 242 -0.95 -0.89 -15.60
CA PHE A 242 -1.57 -2.22 -15.74
C PHE A 242 -3.05 -2.07 -16.12
N LYS A 243 -3.33 -2.12 -17.42
CA LYS A 243 -4.71 -2.07 -17.92
C LYS A 243 -5.46 -3.36 -17.56
N ARG A 244 -6.46 -3.22 -16.70
CA ARG A 244 -7.37 -4.31 -16.34
C ARG A 244 -8.14 -4.74 -17.59
N LYS A 245 -8.13 -6.05 -17.90
CA LYS A 245 -8.91 -6.60 -19.00
C LYS A 245 -10.41 -6.60 -18.65
N SER A 246 -11.22 -6.11 -19.58
CA SER A 246 -12.68 -6.25 -19.51
C SER A 246 -13.08 -7.65 -19.94
N ILE A 247 -13.91 -8.28 -19.10
CA ILE A 247 -14.55 -9.58 -19.36
C ILE A 247 -16.04 -9.32 -19.18
N LYS A 248 -16.84 -9.65 -20.19
CA LYS A 248 -18.28 -9.39 -20.22
C LYS A 248 -18.99 -10.11 -19.09
N GLY A 249 -20.01 -9.48 -18.50
CA GLY A 249 -20.78 -10.06 -17.40
C GLY A 249 -21.44 -11.40 -17.78
N ASN A 250 -21.77 -11.58 -19.06
CA ASN A 250 -22.40 -12.79 -19.58
C ASN A 250 -21.43 -13.90 -20.06
N ALA A 251 -20.11 -13.77 -19.85
CA ALA A 251 -19.13 -14.75 -20.32
C ALA A 251 -19.45 -16.17 -19.81
N VAL A 252 -19.71 -16.31 -18.50
CA VAL A 252 -20.06 -17.60 -17.89
C VAL A 252 -21.39 -18.15 -18.43
N LYS A 253 -22.39 -17.30 -18.68
CA LYS A 253 -23.67 -17.74 -19.27
C LYS A 253 -23.47 -18.35 -20.65
N LYS A 254 -22.63 -17.70 -21.48
CA LYS A 254 -22.30 -18.19 -22.82
C LYS A 254 -21.55 -19.51 -22.74
N TYR A 255 -20.61 -19.64 -21.82
CA TYR A 255 -19.87 -20.87 -21.59
C TYR A 255 -20.81 -22.02 -21.15
N ILE A 256 -21.70 -21.77 -20.19
CA ILE A 256 -22.67 -22.78 -19.72
C ILE A 256 -23.59 -23.21 -20.85
N LYS A 257 -24.16 -22.25 -21.59
CA LYS A 257 -25.04 -22.55 -22.73
C LYS A 257 -24.33 -23.38 -23.80
N LYS A 258 -23.06 -23.10 -24.08
CA LYS A 258 -22.30 -23.82 -25.11
C LYS A 258 -22.00 -25.27 -24.70
N ASN A 259 -21.67 -25.51 -23.43
CA ASN A 259 -21.13 -26.80 -22.98
C ASN A 259 -22.14 -27.67 -22.20
N PHE A 260 -23.25 -27.08 -21.71
CA PHE A 260 -24.19 -27.71 -20.78
C PHE A 260 -25.66 -27.33 -21.08
N ASP A 261 -26.04 -27.04 -22.33
CA ASP A 261 -27.39 -26.56 -22.71
C ASP A 261 -28.52 -27.57 -22.42
N SER A 262 -28.19 -28.82 -22.10
CA SER A 262 -29.14 -29.90 -21.86
C SER A 262 -28.92 -30.52 -20.48
N PRO A 263 -29.72 -30.16 -19.46
CA PRO A 263 -29.63 -30.79 -18.15
C PRO A 263 -30.14 -32.23 -18.23
N GLU A 264 -29.24 -33.20 -18.07
CA GLU A 264 -29.55 -34.63 -18.21
C GLU A 264 -29.91 -35.27 -16.86
N THR A 265 -29.45 -34.68 -15.75
CA THR A 265 -29.63 -35.25 -14.41
C THR A 265 -30.40 -34.32 -13.47
N GLY A 266 -30.99 -34.87 -12.42
CA GLY A 266 -31.60 -34.06 -11.35
C GLY A 266 -30.61 -33.08 -10.70
N MET A 267 -29.31 -33.42 -10.70
CA MET A 267 -28.26 -32.51 -10.23
C MET A 267 -28.05 -31.32 -11.18
N ASP A 268 -28.16 -31.52 -12.48
CA ASP A 268 -28.02 -30.45 -13.46
C ASP A 268 -29.21 -29.48 -13.41
N ILE A 269 -30.41 -30.00 -13.17
CA ILE A 269 -31.60 -29.18 -12.91
C ILE A 269 -31.38 -28.29 -11.67
N ILE A 270 -30.83 -28.86 -10.58
CA ILE A 270 -30.51 -28.09 -9.36
C ILE A 270 -29.45 -27.03 -9.64
N ARG A 271 -28.37 -27.36 -10.35
CA ARG A 271 -27.31 -26.42 -10.75
C ARG A 271 -27.87 -25.27 -11.57
N GLN A 272 -28.69 -25.57 -12.56
CA GLN A 272 -29.30 -24.57 -13.44
C GLN A 272 -30.28 -23.67 -12.67
N SER A 273 -31.07 -24.25 -11.77
CA SER A 273 -31.97 -23.49 -10.89
C SER A 273 -31.20 -22.50 -10.01
N ILE A 274 -30.14 -22.96 -9.32
CA ILE A 274 -29.28 -22.12 -8.48
C ILE A 274 -28.60 -21.02 -9.30
N PHE A 275 -28.10 -21.35 -10.49
CA PHE A 275 -27.47 -20.38 -11.37
C PHE A 275 -28.46 -19.29 -11.79
N ASN A 276 -29.66 -19.67 -12.23
CA ASN A 276 -30.71 -18.74 -12.66
C ASN A 276 -31.23 -17.87 -11.51
N ASP A 277 -31.30 -18.41 -10.29
CA ASP A 277 -31.70 -17.66 -9.11
C ASP A 277 -30.67 -16.60 -8.72
N ALA A 278 -29.38 -16.99 -8.67
CA ALA A 278 -28.28 -16.05 -8.46
C ALA A 278 -28.23 -14.97 -9.55
N ASP A 279 -28.50 -15.36 -10.80
CA ASP A 279 -28.53 -14.46 -11.94
C ASP A 279 -29.60 -13.36 -11.81
N LYS A 280 -30.83 -13.77 -11.49
CA LYS A 280 -31.94 -12.86 -11.23
C LYS A 280 -31.62 -11.95 -10.04
N THR A 281 -31.10 -12.52 -8.96
CA THR A 281 -30.74 -11.79 -7.74
C THR A 281 -29.74 -10.68 -8.05
N VAL A 282 -28.67 -10.99 -8.81
CA VAL A 282 -27.64 -10.00 -9.14
C VAL A 282 -28.18 -8.82 -9.92
N SER A 283 -29.18 -8.99 -10.76
CA SER A 283 -29.81 -7.87 -11.49
C SER A 283 -30.59 -6.90 -10.59
N GLN A 284 -31.01 -7.35 -9.39
CA GLN A 284 -31.88 -6.60 -8.47
C GLN A 284 -31.13 -6.01 -7.27
N ILE A 285 -29.85 -6.36 -7.09
CA ILE A 285 -29.04 -5.84 -5.98
C ILE A 285 -28.98 -4.31 -6.03
N ASP A 286 -29.31 -3.67 -4.91
CA ASP A 286 -28.95 -2.28 -4.67
C ASP A 286 -27.45 -2.18 -4.34
N LEU A 287 -26.70 -1.61 -5.28
CA LEU A 287 -25.24 -1.44 -5.18
C LEU A 287 -24.83 -0.40 -4.14
N GLU A 288 -25.74 0.45 -3.64
CA GLU A 288 -25.43 1.44 -2.61
C GLU A 288 -25.46 0.84 -1.21
N SER A 289 -26.59 0.26 -0.82
CA SER A 289 -26.79 -0.25 0.53
C SER A 289 -26.14 -1.61 0.80
N ASN A 290 -26.00 -2.47 -0.22
CA ASN A 290 -25.53 -3.83 -0.04
C ASN A 290 -24.09 -3.99 -0.55
N LYS A 291 -23.17 -4.36 0.36
CA LYS A 291 -21.75 -4.59 0.04
C LYS A 291 -21.28 -6.03 0.32
N ILE A 292 -22.08 -6.81 1.06
CA ILE A 292 -21.74 -8.17 1.45
C ILE A 292 -22.87 -9.09 0.99
N PHE A 293 -22.50 -10.13 0.25
CA PHE A 293 -23.43 -11.12 -0.29
C PHE A 293 -22.94 -12.53 0.06
N SER A 294 -23.87 -13.48 0.19
CA SER A 294 -23.55 -14.87 0.46
C SER A 294 -24.28 -15.80 -0.51
N LEU A 295 -23.58 -16.83 -0.98
CA LEU A 295 -24.13 -17.89 -1.82
C LEU A 295 -24.15 -19.19 -1.00
N ASN A 296 -25.28 -19.44 -0.34
CA ASN A 296 -25.44 -20.55 0.62
C ASN A 296 -26.06 -21.77 -0.05
N VAL A 297 -25.24 -22.52 -0.79
CA VAL A 297 -25.68 -23.75 -1.48
C VAL A 297 -24.82 -24.96 -1.07
N PRO A 298 -25.26 -26.20 -1.29
CA PRO A 298 -24.44 -27.39 -1.00
C PRO A 298 -23.21 -27.50 -1.93
N THR A 299 -22.25 -28.36 -1.58
CA THR A 299 -21.12 -28.68 -2.48
C THR A 299 -21.63 -29.44 -3.72
N GLY A 300 -20.99 -29.25 -4.87
CA GLY A 300 -21.34 -29.94 -6.12
C GLY A 300 -22.46 -29.28 -6.93
N THR A 301 -23.12 -28.25 -6.40
CA THR A 301 -24.25 -27.55 -7.05
C THR A 301 -23.84 -26.36 -7.93
N GLY A 302 -22.59 -26.31 -8.39
CA GLY A 302 -22.14 -25.32 -9.38
C GLY A 302 -21.64 -23.99 -8.81
N LYS A 303 -21.28 -23.93 -7.52
CA LYS A 303 -20.77 -22.71 -6.84
C LYS A 303 -19.69 -21.97 -7.63
N THR A 304 -18.75 -22.68 -8.25
CA THR A 304 -17.62 -22.08 -8.96
C THR A 304 -18.10 -21.21 -10.13
N PHE A 305 -18.93 -21.76 -11.03
CA PHE A 305 -19.49 -21.00 -12.14
C PHE A 305 -20.45 -19.90 -11.66
N THR A 306 -21.32 -20.21 -10.69
CA THR A 306 -22.28 -19.23 -10.17
C THR A 306 -21.57 -18.04 -9.52
N SER A 307 -20.56 -18.27 -8.68
CA SER A 307 -19.81 -17.19 -8.03
C SER A 307 -19.02 -16.32 -9.02
N LEU A 308 -18.40 -16.93 -10.04
CA LEU A 308 -17.73 -16.15 -11.09
C LEU A 308 -18.72 -15.33 -11.92
N SER A 309 -19.87 -15.92 -12.29
CA SER A 309 -20.94 -15.23 -13.02
C SER A 309 -21.44 -14.02 -12.23
N VAL A 310 -21.72 -14.21 -10.94
CA VAL A 310 -22.13 -13.14 -10.02
C VAL A 310 -21.06 -12.04 -9.96
N ALA A 311 -19.78 -12.40 -9.81
CA ALA A 311 -18.69 -11.43 -9.73
C ALA A 311 -18.52 -10.61 -11.02
N LEU A 312 -18.60 -11.26 -12.19
CA LEU A 312 -18.47 -10.58 -13.49
C LEU A 312 -19.65 -9.65 -13.76
N GLN A 313 -20.88 -10.09 -13.45
CA GLN A 313 -22.07 -9.25 -13.59
C GLN A 313 -22.05 -8.06 -12.62
N LEU A 314 -21.68 -8.28 -11.36
CA LEU A 314 -21.51 -7.19 -10.40
C LEU A 314 -20.45 -6.18 -10.85
N ARG A 315 -19.32 -6.64 -11.40
CA ARG A 315 -18.31 -5.74 -11.96
C ARG A 315 -18.85 -4.92 -13.14
N GLU A 316 -19.55 -5.55 -14.08
CA GLU A 316 -20.16 -4.86 -15.22
C GLU A 316 -21.22 -3.85 -14.77
N ARG A 317 -22.03 -4.19 -13.76
CA ARG A 317 -22.97 -3.25 -13.14
C ARG A 317 -22.28 -2.08 -12.45
N LEU A 318 -21.22 -2.32 -11.67
CA LEU A 318 -20.43 -1.24 -11.04
C LEU A 318 -19.76 -0.33 -12.07
N GLU A 319 -19.32 -0.88 -13.20
CA GLU A 319 -18.75 -0.12 -14.31
C GLU A 319 -19.82 0.79 -14.94
N ASN A 320 -20.99 0.25 -15.26
CA ASN A 320 -22.06 0.98 -15.93
C ASN A 320 -22.80 1.97 -15.01
N GLU A 321 -23.08 1.58 -13.76
CA GLU A 321 -23.94 2.34 -12.84
C GLU A 321 -23.16 3.29 -11.92
N LYS A 322 -21.88 3.00 -11.64
CA LYS A 322 -21.05 3.76 -10.67
C LYS A 322 -19.74 4.29 -11.26
N SER A 323 -19.46 3.98 -12.52
CA SER A 323 -18.18 4.28 -13.19
C SER A 323 -16.99 3.72 -12.39
N GLN A 324 -17.15 2.52 -11.84
CA GLN A 324 -16.15 1.82 -11.05
C GLN A 324 -15.76 0.53 -11.74
N PHE A 325 -14.47 0.31 -11.97
CA PHE A 325 -13.98 -0.91 -12.61
C PHE A 325 -13.14 -1.77 -11.65
N PRO A 326 -13.75 -2.40 -10.62
CA PRO A 326 -13.01 -3.06 -9.55
C PRO A 326 -12.26 -4.31 -10.01
N ARG A 327 -11.22 -4.67 -9.26
CA ARG A 327 -10.52 -5.96 -9.40
C ARG A 327 -11.36 -7.05 -8.76
N ILE A 328 -11.56 -8.16 -9.46
CA ILE A 328 -12.12 -9.39 -8.88
C ILE A 328 -10.97 -10.14 -8.21
N ILE A 329 -11.11 -10.38 -6.90
CA ILE A 329 -10.14 -11.15 -6.12
C ILE A 329 -10.84 -12.46 -5.74
N TYR A 330 -10.26 -13.57 -6.21
CA TYR A 330 -10.75 -14.91 -5.87
C TYR A 330 -9.87 -15.50 -4.77
N SER A 331 -10.46 -15.73 -3.59
CA SER A 331 -9.78 -16.27 -2.42
C SER A 331 -10.16 -17.73 -2.21
N LEU A 332 -9.17 -18.62 -2.16
CA LEU A 332 -9.34 -20.06 -1.95
C LEU A 332 -8.65 -20.51 -0.66
N PRO A 333 -9.28 -21.42 0.11
CA PRO A 333 -8.68 -21.93 1.35
C PRO A 333 -7.56 -22.96 1.13
N PHE A 334 -7.52 -23.63 -0.04
CA PHE A 334 -6.55 -24.70 -0.33
C PHE A 334 -5.89 -24.50 -1.68
N THR A 335 -4.57 -24.73 -1.74
CA THR A 335 -3.77 -24.60 -2.96
C THR A 335 -4.15 -25.61 -4.04
N SER A 336 -4.54 -26.84 -3.66
CA SER A 336 -4.96 -27.89 -4.61
C SER A 336 -6.20 -27.53 -5.43
N ILE A 337 -7.05 -26.64 -4.91
CA ILE A 337 -8.26 -26.16 -5.60
C ILE A 337 -7.91 -25.07 -6.63
N ILE A 338 -6.72 -24.45 -6.52
CA ILE A 338 -6.30 -23.36 -7.40
C ILE A 338 -6.13 -23.86 -8.83
N ASP A 339 -5.36 -24.92 -9.04
CA ASP A 339 -5.06 -25.40 -10.41
C ASP A 339 -6.32 -25.89 -11.13
N GLN A 340 -7.24 -26.54 -10.40
CA GLN A 340 -8.51 -26.99 -10.94
C GLN A 340 -9.40 -25.80 -11.31
N ASN A 341 -9.58 -24.83 -10.42
CA ASN A 341 -10.43 -23.67 -10.70
C ASN A 341 -9.79 -22.73 -11.74
N TYR A 342 -8.46 -22.65 -11.79
CA TYR A 342 -7.74 -21.89 -12.81
C TYR A 342 -8.08 -22.39 -14.20
N LYS A 343 -7.96 -23.70 -14.46
CA LYS A 343 -8.32 -24.29 -15.77
C LYS A 343 -9.77 -23.99 -16.14
N VAL A 344 -10.68 -24.16 -15.18
CA VAL A 344 -12.10 -23.85 -15.38
C VAL A 344 -12.32 -22.39 -15.74
N PHE A 345 -11.58 -21.45 -15.15
CA PHE A 345 -11.68 -20.03 -15.47
C PHE A 345 -10.98 -19.63 -16.76
N GLU A 346 -9.94 -20.36 -17.16
CA GLU A 346 -9.24 -20.16 -18.43
C GLU A 346 -10.09 -20.61 -19.64
N ASP A 347 -10.88 -21.67 -19.47
CA ASP A 347 -11.80 -22.18 -20.50
C ASP A 347 -12.99 -21.25 -20.78
N ILE A 348 -13.34 -20.36 -19.83
CA ILE A 348 -14.44 -19.38 -19.89
C ILE A 348 -14.00 -18.10 -20.58
#